data_AF-A0A924D423-F1
#
_entry.id   AF-A0A924D423-F1
#
_cell.length_a   1.000
_cell.length_b   1.000
_cell.length_c   1.000
_cell.angle_alpha   90.00
_cell.angle_beta   90.00
_cell.angle_gamma   90.00
#
_symmetry.space_group_name_H-M   'P 1'
#
loop_
_entity.id
_entity.type
_entity.pdbx_description
1 polymer ?
#
loop_
_entity_poly.entity_id
_entity_poly.type
_entity_poly.pdbx_seq_one_letter_code
_entity_poly.pdbx_strand_id
1 'polypeptide(L)'
;MANSENNDDLTNRINTWTKEDIENILEEKQLKSQWREEINANTAAIAYLKSKGEYAIEGFISYYINKKYVWYTHNKFSKNDKTIEEEWLEKCQDHLSTILQKKIVDLQCLWNANLVKVPEVETSDDFNCAFGDPFNCTFIEPITLEEIKMYQDFLLQDDIILDDLNTDGFIFYDKLKKNHVTPNVDEEERSEWYDYHYERTGTINLLDLPTIRSDKEHFYSKLAQQEIEAKKKSVAPAPTPIIPSDDRPFINYYDFEIIQSFVTQFETPDYQRKHKYYTIESKAESRLDYGIRYYFDQMIAQQEYIPMKANADFIAAIEQSYNDYCIGKIVEALPQAHEAYLYKTKHGLHEKEKRNPFLNMIEEDKKMILEGRVLNGEPRDFNF
;
A
#
# COMPACT_ATOMS: atom_id res chain seq x y z
N MET A 1 17.73 -33.26 21.26
CA MET A 1 16.35 -33.15 20.74
C MET A 1 15.91 -31.71 20.87
N ALA A 2 16.33 -30.88 19.91
CA ALA A 2 15.89 -29.50 19.69
C ALA A 2 16.57 -29.06 18.38
N ASN A 3 15.83 -29.16 17.25
CA ASN A 3 16.13 -28.54 15.95
C ASN A 3 15.11 -29.02 14.90
N SER A 4 13.80 -28.92 15.18
CA SER A 4 12.76 -29.22 14.18
C SER A 4 11.73 -28.12 13.95
N GLU A 5 11.69 -27.05 14.77
CA GLU A 5 10.63 -26.04 14.66
C GLU A 5 10.98 -24.84 13.77
N ASN A 6 12.21 -24.72 13.26
CA ASN A 6 12.62 -23.62 12.37
C ASN A 6 12.69 -23.99 10.88
N ASN A 7 12.42 -25.25 10.51
CA ASN A 7 12.45 -25.69 9.11
C ASN A 7 11.09 -25.64 8.41
N ASP A 8 9.97 -25.64 9.16
CA ASP A 8 8.63 -25.61 8.58
C ASP A 8 8.24 -24.20 8.05
N ASP A 9 8.83 -23.14 8.59
CA ASP A 9 8.57 -21.75 8.18
C ASP A 9 9.24 -21.38 6.83
N LEU A 10 10.38 -21.99 6.52
CA LEU A 10 11.04 -21.83 5.20
C LEU A 10 10.41 -22.73 4.13
N THR A 11 9.97 -23.93 4.51
CA THR A 11 9.40 -24.90 3.57
C THR A 11 8.02 -24.47 3.06
N ASN A 12 7.23 -23.78 3.88
CA ASN A 12 5.95 -23.20 3.46
C ASN A 12 6.12 -21.95 2.56
N ARG A 13 7.24 -21.23 2.65
CA ARG A 13 7.53 -20.06 1.78
C ARG A 13 7.97 -20.46 0.37
N ILE A 14 8.60 -21.63 0.23
CA ILE A 14 9.12 -22.13 -1.07
C ILE A 14 7.99 -22.65 -1.97
N ASN A 15 6.86 -23.11 -1.42
CA ASN A 15 5.76 -23.70 -2.20
C ASN A 15 4.90 -22.70 -2.99
N THR A 16 5.20 -21.39 -2.94
CA THR A 16 4.46 -20.32 -3.63
C THR A 16 5.30 -19.49 -4.58
N TRP A 17 6.59 -19.82 -4.75
CA TRP A 17 7.50 -19.08 -5.62
C TRP A 17 7.63 -19.79 -6.95
N THR A 18 7.49 -19.03 -8.03
CA THR A 18 7.84 -19.54 -9.36
C THR A 18 9.32 -19.88 -9.39
N LYS A 19 9.73 -20.72 -10.35
CA LYS A 19 11.15 -21.04 -10.55
C LYS A 19 11.98 -19.76 -10.78
N GLU A 20 11.38 -18.78 -11.45
CA GLU A 20 11.96 -17.47 -11.72
C GLU A 20 12.12 -16.63 -10.44
N ASP A 21 11.14 -16.64 -9.53
CA ASP A 21 11.27 -15.97 -8.23
C ASP A 21 12.45 -16.52 -7.41
N ILE A 22 12.63 -17.84 -7.43
CA ILE A 22 13.75 -18.50 -6.74
C ILE A 22 15.08 -18.12 -7.37
N GLU A 23 15.15 -18.11 -8.71
CA GLU A 23 16.35 -17.72 -9.47
C GLU A 23 16.72 -16.25 -9.21
N ASN A 24 15.73 -15.34 -9.19
CA ASN A 24 15.92 -13.92 -8.89
C ASN A 24 16.42 -13.68 -7.47
N ILE A 25 15.87 -14.38 -6.47
CA ILE A 25 16.32 -14.27 -5.07
C ILE A 25 17.75 -14.81 -4.91
N LEU A 26 18.11 -15.86 -5.65
CA LEU A 26 19.46 -16.40 -5.65
C LEU A 26 20.45 -15.45 -6.34
N GLU A 27 20.08 -14.87 -7.49
CA GLU A 27 20.88 -13.83 -8.16
C GLU A 27 21.10 -12.62 -7.25
N GLU A 28 20.03 -12.12 -6.61
CA GLU A 28 20.10 -11.00 -5.66
C GLU A 28 21.10 -11.29 -4.54
N LYS A 29 20.98 -12.45 -3.89
CA LYS A 29 21.86 -12.83 -2.78
C LYS A 29 23.31 -12.95 -3.24
N GLN A 30 23.56 -13.54 -4.40
CA GLN A 30 24.91 -13.68 -4.95
C GLN A 30 25.53 -12.32 -5.26
N LEU A 31 24.80 -11.44 -5.97
CA LEU A 31 25.28 -10.11 -6.32
C LEU A 31 25.55 -9.24 -5.08
N LYS A 32 24.63 -9.24 -4.11
CA LYS A 32 24.82 -8.48 -2.86
C LYS A 32 26.01 -8.99 -2.05
N SER A 33 26.24 -10.30 -2.02
CA SER A 33 27.43 -10.89 -1.38
C SER A 33 28.70 -10.45 -2.09
N GLN A 34 28.73 -10.52 -3.42
CA GLN A 34 29.87 -10.10 -4.22
C GLN A 34 30.20 -8.62 -4.00
N TRP A 35 29.22 -7.70 -4.08
CA TRP A 35 29.47 -6.28 -3.86
C TRP A 35 29.93 -5.98 -2.43
N ARG A 36 29.48 -6.75 -1.44
CA ARG A 36 29.98 -6.63 -0.06
C ARG A 36 31.46 -6.99 0.02
N GLU A 37 31.88 -8.07 -0.64
CA GLU A 37 33.28 -8.47 -0.71
C GLU A 37 34.13 -7.42 -1.45
N GLU A 38 33.64 -6.88 -2.57
CA GLU A 38 34.32 -5.83 -3.34
C GLU A 38 34.54 -4.55 -2.51
N ILE A 39 33.52 -4.11 -1.76
CA ILE A 39 33.63 -2.94 -0.88
C ILE A 39 34.61 -3.20 0.26
N ASN A 40 34.55 -4.38 0.88
CA ASN A 40 35.44 -4.75 1.99
C ASN A 40 36.90 -4.92 1.56
N ALA A 41 37.14 -5.38 0.33
CA ALA A 41 38.47 -5.48 -0.25
C ALA A 41 39.05 -4.11 -0.67
N ASN A 42 38.20 -3.10 -0.85
CA ASN A 42 38.62 -1.75 -1.22
C ASN A 42 39.08 -0.95 0.02
N THR A 43 40.37 -0.96 0.28
CA THR A 43 40.99 -0.27 1.43
C THR A 43 40.74 1.25 1.44
N ALA A 44 40.61 1.89 0.27
CA ALA A 44 40.30 3.31 0.16
C ALA A 44 38.84 3.61 0.51
N ALA A 45 37.90 2.77 0.06
CA ALA A 45 36.49 2.90 0.41
C ALA A 45 36.25 2.71 1.92
N ILE A 46 36.88 1.70 2.52
CA ILE A 46 36.80 1.46 3.97
C ILE A 46 37.44 2.61 4.76
N ALA A 47 38.57 3.16 4.30
CA ALA A 47 39.18 4.33 4.93
C ALA A 47 38.27 5.57 4.86
N TYR A 48 37.61 5.80 3.71
CA TYR A 48 36.62 6.86 3.55
C TYR A 48 35.46 6.71 4.55
N LEU A 49 34.90 5.51 4.69
CA LEU A 49 33.80 5.26 5.63
C LEU A 49 34.24 5.39 7.09
N LYS A 50 35.42 4.87 7.46
CA LYS A 50 35.99 5.02 8.81
C LYS A 50 36.24 6.47 9.21
N SER A 51 36.60 7.33 8.25
CA SER A 51 36.76 8.77 8.50
C SER A 51 35.47 9.47 8.93
N LYS A 52 34.32 8.80 8.80
CA LYS A 52 33.00 9.32 9.11
C LYS A 52 32.32 8.61 10.29
N GLY A 53 33.00 7.72 11.03
CA GLY A 53 32.50 7.03 12.23
C GLY A 53 32.37 5.51 12.08
N GLU A 54 32.69 4.74 13.12
CA GLU A 54 32.76 3.26 13.05
C GLU A 54 31.42 2.56 13.26
N TYR A 55 30.51 3.12 14.05
CA TYR A 55 29.24 2.47 14.41
C TYR A 55 28.24 2.35 13.26
N ALA A 56 28.42 3.14 12.19
CA ALA A 56 27.47 3.22 11.07
C ALA A 56 27.98 2.56 9.77
N ILE A 57 29.19 2.00 9.75
CA ILE A 57 29.80 1.45 8.52
C ILE A 57 29.00 0.26 7.99
N GLU A 58 28.66 -0.70 8.85
CA GLU A 58 27.88 -1.88 8.45
C GLU A 58 26.47 -1.51 7.99
N GLY A 59 25.86 -0.50 8.64
CA GLY A 59 24.58 0.07 8.23
C GLY A 59 24.66 0.72 6.86
N PHE A 60 25.69 1.55 6.63
CA PHE A 60 25.94 2.19 5.33
C PHE A 60 26.17 1.17 4.22
N ILE A 61 27.07 0.19 4.41
CA ILE A 61 27.38 -0.83 3.40
C ILE A 61 26.12 -1.61 3.03
N SER A 62 25.34 -2.03 4.03
CA SER A 62 24.12 -2.80 3.79
C SER A 62 23.07 -1.97 3.05
N TYR A 63 22.86 -0.71 3.45
CA TYR A 63 21.95 0.20 2.78
C TYR A 63 22.40 0.49 1.33
N TYR A 64 23.68 0.79 1.14
CA TYR A 64 24.26 1.08 -0.16
C TYR A 64 24.12 -0.10 -1.14
N ILE A 65 24.43 -1.32 -0.70
CA ILE A 65 24.28 -2.53 -1.51
C ILE A 65 22.82 -2.73 -1.94
N ASN A 66 21.86 -2.46 -1.05
CA ASN A 66 20.44 -2.50 -1.40
C ASN A 66 20.09 -1.46 -2.48
N LYS A 67 20.57 -0.22 -2.35
CA LYS A 67 20.37 0.81 -3.38
C LYS A 67 21.06 0.48 -4.70
N LYS A 68 22.29 -0.04 -4.66
CA LYS A 68 23.03 -0.51 -5.85
C LYS A 68 22.28 -1.63 -6.58
N TYR A 69 21.63 -2.53 -5.85
CA TYR A 69 20.78 -3.56 -6.43
C TYR A 69 19.58 -2.96 -7.17
N VAL A 70 18.88 -1.99 -6.55
CA VAL A 70 17.78 -1.28 -7.21
C VAL A 70 18.26 -0.62 -8.51
N TRP A 71 19.41 0.06 -8.52
CA TRP A 71 19.94 0.67 -9.77
C TRP A 71 20.32 -0.37 -10.83
N TYR A 72 20.78 -1.55 -10.41
CA TYR A 72 21.12 -2.67 -11.30
C TYR A 72 19.87 -3.25 -11.96
N THR A 73 18.79 -3.39 -11.20
CA THR A 73 17.55 -4.02 -11.68
C THR A 73 16.54 -3.04 -12.25
N HIS A 74 16.71 -1.74 -12.06
CA HIS A 74 15.81 -0.69 -12.56
C HIS A 74 15.46 -0.85 -14.05
N ASN A 75 16.44 -1.24 -14.88
CA ASN A 75 16.24 -1.50 -16.32
C ASN A 75 15.84 -2.95 -16.66
N LYS A 76 15.95 -3.88 -15.70
CA LYS A 76 15.53 -5.29 -15.87
C LYS A 76 14.03 -5.45 -15.56
N PHE A 77 13.52 -4.75 -14.56
CA PHE A 77 12.10 -4.80 -14.16
C PHE A 77 11.20 -3.84 -14.95
N SER A 78 11.77 -2.89 -15.70
CA SER A 78 10.98 -2.00 -16.58
C SER A 78 10.53 -2.65 -17.89
N LYS A 79 10.86 -3.92 -18.12
CA LYS A 79 10.29 -4.72 -19.21
C LYS A 79 9.22 -5.62 -18.61
N ASN A 80 8.03 -5.08 -18.44
CA ASN A 80 6.85 -5.93 -18.38
C ASN A 80 6.74 -6.59 -19.76
N ASP A 81 6.89 -7.91 -19.84
CA ASP A 81 6.53 -8.70 -21.02
C ASP A 81 4.99 -8.81 -21.20
N LYS A 82 4.23 -8.01 -20.44
CA LYS A 82 2.78 -7.91 -20.52
C LYS A 82 2.41 -7.23 -21.82
N THR A 83 1.39 -7.75 -22.47
CA THR A 83 0.70 -7.05 -23.55
C THR A 83 0.00 -5.79 -23.00
N ILE A 84 -0.19 -4.77 -23.83
CA ILE A 84 -0.88 -3.53 -23.43
C ILE A 84 -2.28 -3.88 -22.90
N GLU A 85 -2.94 -4.88 -23.48
CA GLU A 85 -4.23 -5.38 -23.02
C GLU A 85 -4.18 -5.96 -21.60
N GLU A 86 -3.11 -6.67 -21.23
CA GLU A 86 -2.92 -7.20 -19.87
C GLU A 86 -2.69 -6.07 -18.86
N GLU A 87 -2.02 -4.98 -19.24
CA GLU A 87 -1.83 -3.81 -18.38
C GLU A 87 -3.16 -3.12 -18.04
N TRP A 88 -4.05 -2.97 -19.02
CA TRP A 88 -5.38 -2.38 -18.76
C TRP A 88 -6.27 -3.29 -17.92
N LEU A 89 -6.19 -4.61 -18.11
CA LEU A 89 -6.93 -5.57 -17.28
C LEU A 89 -6.45 -5.59 -15.84
N GLU A 90 -5.15 -5.40 -15.61
CA GLU A 90 -4.57 -5.26 -14.26
C GLU A 90 -5.05 -3.99 -13.59
N LYS A 91 -4.98 -2.83 -14.26
CA LYS A 91 -5.53 -1.57 -13.73
C LYS A 91 -7.02 -1.66 -13.40
N CYS A 92 -7.79 -2.42 -14.18
CA CYS A 92 -9.20 -2.67 -13.87
C CYS A 92 -9.40 -3.38 -12.53
N GLN A 93 -8.42 -4.14 -12.01
CA GLN A 93 -8.53 -4.76 -10.69
C GLN A 93 -8.62 -3.69 -9.59
N ASP A 94 -7.84 -2.62 -9.67
CA ASP A 94 -7.85 -1.55 -8.66
C ASP A 94 -9.21 -0.83 -8.63
N HIS A 95 -9.82 -0.65 -9.80
CA HIS A 95 -11.19 -0.14 -9.93
C HIS A 95 -12.25 -1.09 -9.38
N LEU A 96 -12.16 -2.40 -9.65
CA LEU A 96 -13.07 -3.39 -9.06
C LEU A 96 -12.92 -3.44 -7.54
N SER A 97 -11.69 -3.31 -7.03
CA SER A 97 -11.38 -3.19 -5.60
C SER A 97 -12.10 -2.00 -4.98
N THR A 98 -12.05 -0.84 -5.64
CA THR A 98 -12.73 0.39 -5.21
C THR A 98 -14.26 0.21 -5.08
N ILE A 99 -14.88 -0.51 -6.02
CA ILE A 99 -16.32 -0.84 -5.96
C ILE A 99 -16.61 -1.75 -4.75
N LEU A 100 -15.80 -2.79 -4.53
CA LEU A 100 -15.97 -3.71 -3.40
C LEU A 100 -15.80 -3.00 -2.05
N GLN A 101 -14.77 -2.15 -1.92
CA GLN A 101 -14.52 -1.33 -0.74
C GLN A 101 -15.73 -0.45 -0.40
N LYS A 102 -16.37 0.16 -1.41
CA LYS A 102 -17.60 0.94 -1.19
C LYS A 102 -18.73 0.09 -0.58
N LYS A 103 -18.90 -1.15 -1.04
CA LYS A 103 -19.89 -2.10 -0.48
C LYS A 103 -19.55 -2.47 0.97
N ILE A 104 -18.27 -2.66 1.28
CA ILE A 104 -17.78 -2.95 2.64
C ILE A 104 -18.11 -1.78 3.57
N VAL A 105 -17.84 -0.54 3.15
CA VAL A 105 -18.10 0.67 3.94
C VAL A 105 -19.60 0.87 4.21
N ASP A 106 -20.45 0.65 3.20
CA ASP A 106 -21.91 0.74 3.38
C ASP A 106 -22.42 -0.31 4.38
N LEU A 107 -21.90 -1.54 4.28
CA LEU A 107 -22.22 -2.61 5.21
C LEU A 107 -21.74 -2.28 6.63
N GLN A 108 -20.53 -1.73 6.76
CA GLN A 108 -19.98 -1.30 8.04
C GLN A 108 -20.83 -0.20 8.68
N CYS A 109 -21.33 0.76 7.90
CA CYS A 109 -22.26 1.79 8.40
C CYS A 109 -23.51 1.17 9.03
N LEU A 110 -24.13 0.20 8.34
CA LEU A 110 -25.32 -0.50 8.83
C LEU A 110 -25.01 -1.37 10.04
N TRP A 111 -23.88 -2.08 10.04
CA TRP A 111 -23.47 -2.97 11.11
C TRP A 111 -23.17 -2.18 12.39
N ASN A 112 -22.41 -1.08 12.28
CA ASN A 112 -22.09 -0.19 13.40
C ASN A 112 -23.34 0.40 14.06
N ALA A 113 -24.36 0.68 13.26
CA ALA A 113 -25.65 1.18 13.71
C ALA A 113 -26.58 0.09 14.29
N ASN A 114 -26.12 -1.16 14.37
CA ASN A 114 -26.92 -2.33 14.78
C ASN A 114 -28.15 -2.59 13.88
N LEU A 115 -28.13 -2.14 12.63
CA LEU A 115 -29.25 -2.36 11.69
C LEU A 115 -29.17 -3.71 10.98
N VAL A 116 -27.98 -4.31 10.90
CA VAL A 116 -27.74 -5.62 10.29
C VAL A 116 -26.86 -6.48 11.19
N LYS A 117 -26.94 -7.80 10.99
CA LYS A 117 -26.01 -8.77 11.58
C LYS A 117 -25.18 -9.39 10.48
N VAL A 118 -23.87 -9.45 10.69
CA VAL A 118 -22.91 -10.09 9.79
C VAL A 118 -22.19 -11.16 10.62
N PRO A 119 -22.57 -12.44 10.51
CA PRO A 119 -22.05 -13.51 11.36
C PRO A 119 -20.53 -13.68 11.33
N GLU A 120 -19.91 -13.33 10.21
CA GLU A 120 -18.47 -13.41 9.96
C GLU A 120 -17.68 -12.26 10.60
N VAL A 121 -18.37 -11.22 11.10
CA VAL A 121 -17.77 -10.01 11.66
C VAL A 121 -18.01 -9.96 13.16
N GLU A 122 -16.91 -9.92 13.92
CA GLU A 122 -16.94 -9.82 15.37
C GLU A 122 -16.72 -8.37 15.83
N THR A 123 -15.86 -7.63 15.14
CA THR A 123 -15.40 -6.29 15.50
C THR A 123 -15.27 -5.38 14.27
N SER A 124 -15.17 -4.08 14.48
CA SER A 124 -14.93 -3.12 13.39
C SER A 124 -13.62 -3.40 12.62
N ASP A 125 -12.63 -4.04 13.23
CA ASP A 125 -11.37 -4.43 12.60
C ASP A 125 -11.51 -5.54 11.55
N ASP A 126 -12.55 -6.38 11.62
CA ASP A 126 -12.81 -7.37 10.58
C ASP A 126 -13.19 -6.69 9.25
N PHE A 127 -13.81 -5.50 9.30
CA PHE A 127 -14.03 -4.67 8.11
C PHE A 127 -12.71 -4.06 7.61
N ASN A 128 -11.79 -3.66 8.49
CA ASN A 128 -10.48 -3.15 8.10
C ASN A 128 -9.68 -4.23 7.34
N CYS A 129 -9.73 -5.48 7.79
CA CYS A 129 -9.19 -6.63 7.06
C CYS A 129 -9.81 -6.79 5.67
N ALA A 130 -11.14 -6.77 5.59
CA ALA A 130 -11.85 -6.91 4.33
C ALA A 130 -11.58 -5.74 3.37
N PHE A 131 -11.37 -4.52 3.89
CA PHE A 131 -11.04 -3.36 3.08
C PHE A 131 -9.66 -3.50 2.42
N GLY A 132 -8.69 -4.10 3.12
CA GLY A 132 -7.35 -4.36 2.58
C GLY A 132 -7.30 -5.50 1.56
N ASP A 133 -8.18 -6.50 1.68
CA ASP A 133 -8.29 -7.62 0.72
C ASP A 133 -9.76 -7.84 0.30
N PRO A 134 -10.35 -6.90 -0.48
CA PRO A 134 -11.78 -6.91 -0.76
C PRO A 134 -12.21 -8.05 -1.68
N PHE A 135 -11.30 -8.58 -2.49
CA PHE A 135 -11.57 -9.73 -3.36
C PHE A 135 -11.77 -11.03 -2.61
N ASN A 136 -11.18 -11.17 -1.42
CA ASN A 136 -11.34 -12.33 -0.54
C ASN A 136 -12.40 -12.13 0.55
N CYS A 137 -13.13 -11.01 0.54
CA CYS A 137 -14.20 -10.74 1.49
C CYS A 137 -15.42 -11.66 1.26
N THR A 138 -15.81 -12.43 2.29
CA THR A 138 -16.87 -13.45 2.18
C THR A 138 -18.26 -12.98 2.55
N PHE A 139 -18.40 -11.79 3.14
CA PHE A 139 -19.66 -11.28 3.70
C PHE A 139 -20.29 -10.15 2.88
N ILE A 140 -19.76 -9.89 1.67
CA ILE A 140 -20.37 -9.00 0.68
C ILE A 140 -20.74 -9.80 -0.56
N GLU A 141 -21.84 -9.43 -1.20
CA GLU A 141 -22.20 -10.00 -2.50
C GLU A 141 -21.17 -9.62 -3.57
N PRO A 142 -20.94 -10.46 -4.59
CA PRO A 142 -20.10 -10.10 -5.72
C PRO A 142 -20.60 -8.85 -6.45
N ILE A 143 -19.68 -8.14 -7.13
CA ILE A 143 -20.02 -6.97 -7.95
C ILE A 143 -21.04 -7.37 -9.02
N THR A 144 -22.07 -6.56 -9.20
CA THR A 144 -23.11 -6.74 -10.21
C THR A 144 -22.79 -5.96 -11.49
N LEU A 145 -23.42 -6.34 -12.60
CA LEU A 145 -23.28 -5.61 -13.86
C LEU A 145 -23.83 -4.18 -13.78
N GLU A 146 -24.81 -3.93 -12.92
CA GLU A 146 -25.37 -2.59 -12.69
C GLU A 146 -24.35 -1.67 -12.00
N GLU A 147 -23.61 -2.21 -11.02
CA GLU A 147 -22.52 -1.48 -10.36
C GLU A 147 -21.36 -1.21 -11.32
N ILE A 148 -21.01 -2.16 -12.20
CA ILE A 148 -20.02 -1.94 -13.27
C ILE A 148 -20.45 -0.78 -14.17
N LYS A 149 -21.71 -0.77 -14.64
CA LYS A 149 -22.22 0.32 -15.47
C LYS A 149 -22.22 1.66 -14.74
N MET A 150 -22.63 1.68 -13.47
CA MET A 150 -22.61 2.89 -12.65
C MET A 150 -21.18 3.44 -12.51
N TYR A 151 -20.20 2.56 -12.31
CA TYR A 151 -18.79 2.95 -12.23
C TYR A 151 -18.23 3.43 -13.57
N GLN A 152 -18.61 2.80 -14.69
CA GLN A 152 -18.28 3.30 -16.02
C GLN A 152 -18.87 4.70 -16.26
N ASP A 153 -20.12 4.94 -15.88
CA ASP A 153 -20.75 6.27 -15.98
C ASP A 153 -20.03 7.32 -15.11
N PHE A 154 -19.52 6.92 -13.94
CA PHE A 154 -18.68 7.77 -13.09
C PHE A 154 -17.37 8.14 -13.78
N LEU A 155 -16.61 7.15 -14.26
CA LEU A 155 -15.32 7.39 -14.92
C LEU A 155 -15.44 8.28 -16.17
N LEU A 156 -16.59 8.25 -16.84
CA LEU A 156 -16.86 9.05 -18.03
C LEU A 156 -17.31 10.50 -17.74
N GLN A 157 -17.31 10.95 -16.48
CA GLN A 157 -17.52 12.37 -16.16
C GLN A 157 -16.32 13.21 -16.64
N ASP A 158 -16.59 14.44 -17.09
CA ASP A 158 -15.60 15.29 -17.78
C ASP A 158 -14.45 15.76 -16.87
N ASP A 159 -14.63 15.72 -15.55
CA ASP A 159 -13.71 16.23 -14.53
C ASP A 159 -12.91 15.15 -13.79
N ILE A 160 -13.05 13.87 -14.17
CA ILE A 160 -12.31 12.78 -13.55
C ILE A 160 -10.84 12.79 -13.97
N ILE A 161 -9.96 12.79 -12.97
CA ILE A 161 -8.51 12.63 -13.15
C ILE A 161 -8.12 11.29 -12.53
N LEU A 162 -7.65 10.34 -13.35
CA LEU A 162 -7.34 8.99 -12.89
C LEU A 162 -6.27 8.96 -11.79
N ASP A 163 -5.24 9.80 -11.90
CA ASP A 163 -4.15 9.86 -10.91
C ASP A 163 -4.63 10.38 -9.54
N ASP A 164 -5.76 11.09 -9.50
CA ASP A 164 -6.37 11.60 -8.26
C ASP A 164 -7.38 10.59 -7.67
N LEU A 165 -7.82 9.61 -8.47
CA LEU A 165 -8.64 8.51 -7.96
C LEU A 165 -7.79 7.65 -7.03
N ASN A 166 -8.04 7.77 -5.73
CA ASN A 166 -7.38 6.99 -4.69
C ASN A 166 -7.81 5.50 -4.72
N THR A 167 -7.55 4.79 -5.82
CA THR A 167 -7.95 3.38 -6.03
C THR A 167 -7.19 2.40 -5.15
N ASP A 168 -6.01 2.81 -4.67
CA ASP A 168 -5.09 1.99 -3.88
C ASP A 168 -5.15 2.35 -2.39
N GLY A 169 -5.97 3.34 -2.03
CA GLY A 169 -5.99 3.97 -0.72
C GLY A 169 -6.82 3.22 0.30
N PHE A 170 -6.21 2.95 1.46
CA PHE A 170 -6.93 2.49 2.64
C PHE A 170 -7.73 3.63 3.27
N ILE A 171 -9.06 3.63 3.15
CA ILE A 171 -9.94 4.63 3.80
C ILE A 171 -10.44 4.06 5.14
N PHE A 172 -10.02 4.68 6.24
CA PHE A 172 -10.53 4.32 7.57
C PHE A 172 -11.96 4.85 7.76
N TYR A 173 -12.88 3.99 8.20
CA TYR A 173 -14.28 4.33 8.49
C TYR A 173 -14.42 5.56 9.40
N ASP A 174 -13.64 5.61 10.49
CA ASP A 174 -13.71 6.71 11.46
C ASP A 174 -13.34 8.06 10.82
N LYS A 175 -12.37 8.05 9.90
CA LYS A 175 -11.97 9.24 9.16
C LYS A 175 -13.03 9.65 8.15
N LEU A 176 -13.62 8.70 7.41
CA LEU A 176 -14.73 8.96 6.50
C LEU A 176 -15.92 9.61 7.23
N LYS A 177 -16.32 9.08 8.40
CA LYS A 177 -17.36 9.64 9.25
C LYS A 177 -17.00 11.04 9.75
N LYS A 178 -15.78 11.24 10.23
CA LYS A 178 -15.30 12.54 10.72
C LYS A 178 -15.35 13.60 9.61
N ASN A 179 -14.89 13.26 8.40
CA ASN A 179 -14.90 14.18 7.25
C ASN A 179 -16.32 14.51 6.78
N HIS A 180 -17.30 13.62 7.00
CA HIS A 180 -18.71 13.91 6.75
C HIS A 180 -19.31 14.92 7.72
N VAL A 181 -18.99 14.80 9.01
CA VAL A 181 -19.53 15.71 10.04
C VAL A 181 -18.80 17.05 10.05
N THR A 182 -17.48 17.02 9.91
CA THR A 182 -16.62 18.20 9.88
C THR A 182 -15.73 18.12 8.63
N PRO A 183 -16.20 18.66 7.49
CA PRO A 183 -15.39 18.74 6.29
C PRO A 183 -14.15 19.58 6.61
N ASN A 184 -12.98 18.94 6.69
CA ASN A 184 -11.72 19.64 6.84
C ASN A 184 -11.15 19.83 5.44
N VAL A 185 -10.88 21.08 5.05
CA VAL A 185 -10.47 21.45 3.69
C VAL A 185 -9.09 20.89 3.33
N ASP A 186 -8.30 20.47 4.33
CA ASP A 186 -6.91 20.00 4.17
C ASP A 186 -6.76 18.47 4.19
N GLU A 187 -7.85 17.69 4.34
CA GLU A 187 -7.82 16.22 4.40
C GLU A 187 -8.92 15.63 3.48
N GLU A 188 -8.77 15.81 2.15
CA GLU A 188 -9.60 15.12 1.15
C GLU A 188 -9.29 13.61 1.16
N GLU A 189 -9.91 12.88 2.09
CA GLU A 189 -9.86 11.41 2.13
C GLU A 189 -11.16 10.76 1.63
N ARG A 190 -12.10 11.54 1.07
CA ARG A 190 -13.31 10.98 0.50
C ARG A 190 -13.12 10.80 -1.01
N SER A 191 -13.11 9.54 -1.44
CA SER A 191 -13.07 9.19 -2.87
C SER A 191 -14.27 9.81 -3.59
N GLU A 192 -14.03 10.47 -4.73
CA GLU A 192 -15.08 11.04 -5.59
C GLU A 192 -16.12 10.00 -6.02
N TRP A 193 -15.68 8.74 -6.20
CA TRP A 193 -16.57 7.61 -6.46
C TRP A 193 -17.61 7.43 -5.36
N TYR A 194 -17.25 7.66 -4.09
CA TYR A 194 -18.17 7.46 -2.97
C TYR A 194 -19.28 8.49 -3.01
N ASP A 195 -18.95 9.75 -3.26
CA ASP A 195 -19.95 10.82 -3.40
C ASP A 195 -20.85 10.57 -4.61
N TYR A 196 -20.27 10.26 -5.78
CA TYR A 196 -21.06 9.91 -6.97
C TYR A 196 -22.01 8.75 -6.70
N HIS A 197 -21.52 7.68 -6.07
CA HIS A 197 -22.32 6.53 -5.71
C HIS A 197 -23.46 6.94 -4.77
N TYR A 198 -23.18 7.68 -3.70
CA TYR A 198 -24.21 8.12 -2.75
C TYR A 198 -25.29 8.99 -3.39
N GLU A 199 -24.92 9.86 -4.33
CA GLU A 199 -25.87 10.67 -5.10
C GLU A 199 -26.79 9.80 -5.96
N ARG A 200 -26.23 8.77 -6.63
CA ARG A 200 -26.99 7.87 -7.50
C ARG A 200 -27.87 6.89 -6.76
N THR A 201 -27.44 6.40 -5.60
CA THR A 201 -28.20 5.43 -4.80
C THR A 201 -29.10 6.10 -3.75
N GLY A 202 -28.87 7.38 -3.44
CA GLY A 202 -29.57 8.09 -2.35
C GLY A 202 -29.18 7.59 -0.95
N THR A 203 -28.00 6.97 -0.79
CA THR A 203 -27.57 6.32 0.47
C THR A 203 -26.60 7.14 1.31
N ILE A 204 -26.46 8.45 1.04
CA ILE A 204 -25.56 9.34 1.82
C ILE A 204 -25.88 9.33 3.33
N ASN A 205 -27.15 9.10 3.69
CA ASN A 205 -27.61 9.02 5.07
C ASN A 205 -27.02 7.86 5.88
N LEU A 206 -26.37 6.88 5.23
CA LEU A 206 -25.58 5.85 5.92
C LEU A 206 -24.46 6.49 6.77
N LEU A 207 -23.89 7.60 6.29
CA LEU A 207 -22.89 8.38 7.01
C LEU A 207 -23.45 9.17 8.19
N ASP A 208 -24.77 9.28 8.34
CA ASP A 208 -25.42 9.89 9.52
C ASP A 208 -25.80 8.87 10.61
N LEU A 209 -25.69 7.57 10.31
CA LEU A 209 -26.03 6.52 11.26
C LEU A 209 -25.11 6.53 12.51
N PRO A 210 -25.63 6.16 13.70
CA PRO A 210 -24.83 6.13 14.92
C PRO A 210 -23.79 5.01 14.92
N THR A 211 -22.67 5.22 15.63
CA THR A 211 -21.54 4.29 15.75
C THR A 211 -21.65 3.38 16.98
N ILE A 212 -22.83 2.80 17.23
CA ILE A 212 -23.16 2.10 18.49
C ILE A 212 -22.14 1.00 18.84
N ARG A 213 -21.71 0.20 17.85
CA ARG A 213 -20.75 -0.89 18.07
C ARG A 213 -19.33 -0.36 18.32
N SER A 214 -18.80 0.45 17.42
CA SER A 214 -17.46 1.05 17.57
C SER A 214 -17.32 1.86 18.87
N ASP A 215 -18.37 2.58 19.30
CA ASP A 215 -18.36 3.30 20.59
C ASP A 215 -18.17 2.33 21.78
N LYS A 216 -18.81 1.16 21.73
CA LYS A 216 -18.66 0.12 22.76
C LYS A 216 -17.28 -0.53 22.69
N GLU A 217 -16.79 -0.85 21.50
CA GLU A 217 -15.43 -1.37 21.30
C GLU A 217 -14.39 -0.44 21.90
N HIS A 218 -14.45 0.86 21.56
CA HIS A 218 -13.54 1.87 22.10
C HIS A 218 -13.65 2.00 23.63
N PHE A 219 -14.86 1.94 24.18
CA PHE A 219 -15.08 1.96 25.63
C PHE A 219 -14.39 0.78 26.32
N TYR A 220 -14.57 -0.45 25.83
CA TYR A 220 -13.96 -1.63 26.43
C TYR A 220 -12.43 -1.65 26.27
N SER A 221 -11.91 -1.33 25.08
CA SER A 221 -10.46 -1.24 24.86
C SER A 221 -9.80 -0.24 25.81
N LYS A 222 -10.46 0.91 26.05
CA LYS A 222 -9.99 1.91 27.02
C LYS A 222 -9.95 1.40 28.45
N LEU A 223 -10.96 0.62 28.88
CA LEU A 223 -10.96 0.00 30.21
C LEU A 223 -9.78 -0.97 30.39
N ALA A 224 -9.54 -1.84 29.40
CA ALA A 224 -8.43 -2.78 29.43
C ALA A 224 -7.07 -2.06 29.47
N GLN A 225 -6.92 -0.99 28.68
CA GLN A 225 -5.69 -0.19 28.66
C GLN A 225 -5.40 0.46 30.02
N GLN A 226 -6.43 1.02 30.68
CA GLN A 226 -6.29 1.62 32.01
C GLN A 226 -5.83 0.61 33.07
N GLU A 227 -6.35 -0.61 33.01
CA GLU A 227 -5.94 -1.70 33.91
C GLU A 227 -4.48 -2.13 33.66
N ILE A 228 -4.05 -2.22 32.40
CA ILE A 228 -2.65 -2.52 32.04
C ILE A 228 -1.72 -1.43 32.57
N GLU A 229 -2.08 -0.16 32.40
CA GLU A 229 -1.29 0.96 32.90
C GLU A 229 -1.21 0.99 34.43
N ALA A 230 -2.31 0.68 35.13
CA ALA A 230 -2.33 0.55 36.58
C ALA A 230 -1.38 -0.54 37.07
N LYS A 231 -1.37 -1.70 36.39
CA LYS A 231 -0.44 -2.81 36.66
C LYS A 231 1.01 -2.41 36.40
N LYS A 232 1.31 -1.73 35.29
CA LYS A 232 2.67 -1.27 34.97
C LYS A 232 3.20 -0.28 36.00
N LYS A 233 2.38 0.67 36.46
CA LYS A 233 2.76 1.65 37.51
C LYS A 233 3.03 1.00 38.87
N SER A 234 2.51 -0.21 39.10
CA SER A 234 2.74 -0.98 40.33
C SER A 234 4.08 -1.74 40.36
N VAL A 235 4.79 -1.83 39.22
CA VAL A 235 6.08 -2.51 39.09
C VAL A 235 7.19 -1.46 38.93
N ALA A 236 8.19 -1.46 39.83
CA ALA A 236 9.30 -0.51 39.78
C ALA A 236 10.14 -0.69 38.48
N PRO A 237 10.53 0.41 37.79
CA PRO A 237 11.32 0.31 36.56
C PRO A 237 12.72 -0.24 36.85
N ALA A 238 13.19 -1.16 36.01
CA ALA A 238 14.56 -1.64 36.05
C ALA A 238 15.54 -0.53 35.59
N PRO A 239 16.75 -0.44 36.18
CA PRO A 239 17.74 0.56 35.77
C PRO A 239 18.21 0.32 34.34
N THR A 240 18.18 1.37 33.51
CA THR A 240 18.68 1.34 32.13
C THR A 240 20.21 1.41 32.13
N PRO A 241 20.91 0.57 31.33
CA PRO A 241 22.37 0.64 31.21
C PRO A 241 22.79 1.94 30.52
N ILE A 242 23.80 2.61 31.08
CA ILE A 242 24.42 3.82 30.51
C ILE A 242 25.35 3.39 29.37
N ILE A 243 25.02 3.79 28.14
CA ILE A 243 25.87 3.57 26.95
C ILE A 243 26.81 4.79 26.81
N PRO A 244 28.14 4.61 26.65
CA PRO A 244 29.07 5.72 26.45
C PRO A 244 28.74 6.52 25.17
N SER A 245 28.89 7.85 25.22
CA SER A 245 28.71 8.75 24.06
C SER A 245 29.87 8.60 23.06
N ASP A 246 29.56 8.49 21.76
CA ASP A 246 30.52 8.52 20.65
C ASP A 246 30.47 9.91 20.00
N ASP A 247 31.56 10.68 20.12
CA ASP A 247 31.63 12.09 19.69
C ASP A 247 31.99 12.27 18.20
N ARG A 248 32.09 11.18 17.42
CA ARG A 248 32.38 11.25 15.97
C ARG A 248 31.14 11.71 15.17
N PRO A 249 31.32 12.37 14.01
CA PRO A 249 30.20 12.75 13.15
C PRO A 249 29.36 11.53 12.77
N PHE A 250 28.03 11.63 12.85
CA PHE A 250 27.13 10.54 12.47
C PHE A 250 27.06 10.40 10.94
N ILE A 251 27.23 9.19 10.40
CA ILE A 251 26.89 8.91 9.00
C ILE A 251 25.37 8.73 8.91
N ASN A 252 24.69 9.75 8.41
CA ASN A 252 23.34 9.56 7.90
C ASN A 252 23.44 8.81 6.56
N TYR A 253 23.30 7.49 6.58
CA TYR A 253 23.38 6.68 5.35
C TYR A 253 22.18 6.89 4.39
N TYR A 254 21.18 7.69 4.79
CA TYR A 254 20.12 8.20 3.89
C TYR A 254 20.51 9.50 3.17
N ASP A 255 21.64 10.13 3.53
CA ASP A 255 22.09 11.38 2.92
C ASP A 255 22.52 11.16 1.46
N PHE A 256 21.83 11.85 0.55
CA PHE A 256 22.08 11.79 -0.89
C PHE A 256 23.52 12.18 -1.25
N GLU A 257 24.09 13.20 -0.61
CA GLU A 257 25.43 13.71 -0.96
C GLU A 257 26.52 12.71 -0.58
N ILE A 258 26.32 11.97 0.52
CA ILE A 258 27.24 10.91 0.94
C ILE A 258 27.20 9.74 -0.07
N ILE A 259 26.01 9.34 -0.52
CA ILE A 259 25.84 8.28 -1.53
C ILE A 259 26.43 8.72 -2.88
N GLN A 260 26.10 9.92 -3.36
CA GLN A 260 26.63 10.47 -4.60
C GLN A 260 28.16 10.57 -4.57
N SER A 261 28.74 11.02 -3.45
CA SER A 261 30.18 11.11 -3.26
C SER A 261 30.85 9.73 -3.29
N PHE A 262 30.23 8.72 -2.66
CA PHE A 262 30.74 7.35 -2.64
C PHE A 262 30.70 6.72 -4.05
N VAL A 263 29.58 6.85 -4.76
CA VAL A 263 29.43 6.36 -6.15
C VAL A 263 30.46 7.01 -7.08
N THR A 264 30.65 8.32 -6.98
CA THR A 264 31.58 9.05 -7.85
C THR A 264 33.03 8.62 -7.65
N GLN A 265 33.41 8.27 -6.42
CA GLN A 265 34.79 7.92 -6.08
C GLN A 265 35.14 6.45 -6.27
N PHE A 266 34.19 5.55 -6.00
CA PHE A 266 34.49 4.12 -5.85
C PHE A 266 33.77 3.21 -6.85
N GLU A 267 32.78 3.70 -7.60
CA GLU A 267 32.06 2.87 -8.57
C GLU A 267 32.60 2.99 -10.00
N THR A 268 32.29 1.97 -10.80
CA THR A 268 32.62 1.96 -12.23
C THR A 268 31.75 2.96 -13.01
N PRO A 269 32.20 3.39 -14.21
CA PRO A 269 31.40 4.27 -15.07
C PRO A 269 30.01 3.74 -15.41
N ASP A 270 29.82 2.41 -15.43
CA ASP A 270 28.51 1.77 -15.63
C ASP A 270 27.56 2.04 -14.44
N TYR A 271 28.02 1.80 -13.21
CA TYR A 271 27.22 2.05 -12.01
C TYR A 271 27.00 3.53 -11.73
N GLN A 272 27.98 4.39 -12.04
CA GLN A 272 27.79 5.84 -12.00
C GLN A 272 26.68 6.29 -12.95
N ARG A 273 26.60 5.69 -14.14
CA ARG A 273 25.55 5.95 -15.13
C ARG A 273 24.18 5.46 -14.64
N LYS A 274 24.09 4.23 -14.11
CA LYS A 274 22.86 3.66 -13.53
C LYS A 274 22.34 4.48 -12.36
N HIS A 275 23.23 4.87 -11.43
CA HIS A 275 22.89 5.77 -10.33
C HIS A 275 22.37 7.11 -10.84
N LYS A 276 23.03 7.70 -11.86
CA LYS A 276 22.59 8.97 -12.45
C LYS A 276 21.22 8.87 -13.09
N TYR A 277 20.94 7.81 -13.86
CA TYR A 277 19.61 7.59 -14.46
C TYR A 277 18.53 7.44 -13.39
N TYR A 278 18.75 6.53 -12.43
CA TYR A 278 17.83 6.37 -11.29
C TYR A 278 17.63 7.68 -10.52
N THR A 279 18.69 8.48 -10.33
CA THR A 279 18.62 9.78 -9.64
C THR A 279 17.84 10.81 -10.44
N ILE A 280 18.03 10.89 -11.76
CA ILE A 280 17.29 11.81 -12.62
C ILE A 280 15.80 11.49 -12.60
N GLU A 281 15.44 10.20 -12.70
CA GLU A 281 14.04 9.77 -12.63
C GLU A 281 13.44 9.96 -11.24
N SER A 282 14.17 9.64 -10.16
CA SER A 282 13.69 9.82 -8.78
C SER A 282 13.71 11.25 -8.27
N LYS A 283 14.52 12.15 -8.87
CA LYS A 283 14.58 13.60 -8.54
C LYS A 283 13.90 14.48 -9.59
N ALA A 284 13.09 13.92 -10.49
CA ALA A 284 12.29 14.71 -11.42
C ALA A 284 11.15 15.44 -10.67
N GLU A 285 11.50 16.38 -9.79
CA GLU A 285 10.59 17.19 -8.98
C GLU A 285 10.07 18.43 -9.71
N SER A 286 10.48 18.70 -10.96
CA SER A 286 9.83 19.75 -11.76
C SER A 286 8.70 19.15 -12.60
N ARG A 287 7.45 19.31 -12.12
CA ARG A 287 6.20 18.92 -12.82
C ARG A 287 6.18 19.29 -14.31
N LEU A 288 6.80 20.42 -14.69
CA LEU A 288 6.71 20.98 -16.04
C LEU A 288 7.46 20.21 -17.14
N ASP A 289 8.69 19.73 -16.91
CA ASP A 289 9.51 19.14 -17.99
C ASP A 289 9.39 17.61 -18.05
N TYR A 290 9.13 16.95 -16.92
CA TYR A 290 8.93 15.49 -16.87
C TYR A 290 7.47 15.10 -17.09
N GLY A 291 6.48 15.87 -16.59
CA GLY A 291 5.06 15.53 -16.74
C GLY A 291 4.66 15.41 -18.21
N ILE A 292 4.89 16.46 -18.98
CA ILE A 292 4.59 16.47 -20.43
C ILE A 292 5.37 15.39 -21.17
N ARG A 293 6.67 15.22 -20.85
CA ARG A 293 7.51 14.22 -21.52
C ARG A 293 7.00 12.81 -21.24
N TYR A 294 6.64 12.53 -20.00
CA TYR A 294 6.03 11.29 -19.58
C TYR A 294 4.75 11.03 -20.39
N TYR A 295 3.79 11.96 -20.40
CA TYR A 295 2.55 11.79 -21.16
C TYR A 295 2.80 11.58 -22.66
N PHE A 296 3.72 12.33 -23.27
CA PHE A 296 4.10 12.12 -24.67
C PHE A 296 4.73 10.74 -24.93
N ASP A 297 5.68 10.32 -24.10
CA ASP A 297 6.34 9.02 -24.25
C ASP A 297 5.32 7.88 -24.08
N GLN A 298 4.40 8.01 -23.12
CA GLN A 298 3.29 7.07 -22.94
C GLN A 298 2.36 7.04 -24.14
N MET A 299 1.89 8.19 -24.63
CA MET A 299 1.03 8.31 -25.81
C MET A 299 1.67 7.68 -27.06
N ILE A 300 2.98 7.91 -27.28
CA ILE A 300 3.73 7.31 -28.39
C ILE A 300 3.83 5.79 -28.22
N ALA A 301 4.08 5.31 -27.00
CA ALA A 301 4.22 3.89 -26.70
C ALA A 301 2.95 3.09 -27.00
N GLN A 302 1.76 3.71 -26.89
CA GLN A 302 0.48 3.05 -27.23
C GLN A 302 0.37 2.68 -28.71
N GLN A 303 1.09 3.36 -29.61
CA GLN A 303 0.99 3.16 -31.06
C GLN A 303 -0.45 3.30 -31.62
N GLU A 304 -1.31 4.03 -30.91
CA GLU A 304 -2.71 4.29 -31.27
C GLU A 304 -2.95 5.78 -31.51
N TYR A 305 -4.06 6.10 -32.20
CA TYR A 305 -4.50 7.48 -32.35
C TYR A 305 -5.21 7.97 -31.08
N ILE A 306 -4.60 8.93 -30.38
CA ILE A 306 -5.18 9.57 -29.20
C ILE A 306 -5.72 10.96 -29.59
N PRO A 307 -7.05 11.16 -29.61
CA PRO A 307 -7.63 12.45 -30.01
C PRO A 307 -7.32 13.51 -28.96
N MET A 308 -6.84 14.67 -29.42
CA MET A 308 -6.60 15.82 -28.55
C MET A 308 -7.73 16.84 -28.64
N LYS A 309 -8.32 17.18 -27.49
CA LYS A 309 -9.32 18.26 -27.38
C LYS A 309 -8.63 19.62 -27.47
N ALA A 310 -9.34 20.61 -28.00
CA ALA A 310 -8.84 21.99 -28.02
C ALA A 310 -8.80 22.54 -26.57
N ASN A 311 -7.64 23.05 -26.16
CA ASN A 311 -7.45 23.70 -24.87
C ASN A 311 -6.64 25.00 -25.07
N ALA A 312 -6.85 25.98 -24.19
CA ALA A 312 -6.08 27.22 -24.18
C ALA A 312 -4.63 26.99 -23.73
N ASP A 313 -4.40 25.97 -22.91
CA ASP A 313 -3.07 25.50 -22.52
C ASP A 313 -2.77 24.16 -23.21
N PHE A 314 -1.69 24.13 -24.00
CA PHE A 314 -1.28 22.93 -24.73
C PHE A 314 -0.83 21.80 -23.78
N ILE A 315 -0.32 22.13 -22.60
CA ILE A 315 0.14 21.17 -21.59
C ILE A 315 -1.09 20.45 -21.04
N ALA A 316 -2.04 21.21 -20.52
CA ALA A 316 -3.32 20.67 -20.04
C ALA A 316 -4.06 19.90 -21.13
N ALA A 317 -3.94 20.29 -22.41
CA ALA A 317 -4.49 19.52 -23.52
C ALA A 317 -3.92 18.10 -23.59
N ILE A 318 -2.60 17.95 -23.47
CA ILE A 318 -1.91 16.65 -23.55
C ILE A 318 -2.28 15.79 -22.34
N GLU A 319 -2.21 16.35 -21.13
CA GLU A 319 -2.54 15.67 -19.88
C GLU A 319 -3.98 15.14 -19.93
N GLN A 320 -4.95 16.01 -20.24
CA GLN A 320 -6.35 15.62 -20.34
C GLN A 320 -6.58 14.57 -21.43
N SER A 321 -5.92 14.71 -22.60
CA SER A 321 -6.13 13.76 -23.70
C SER A 321 -5.60 12.37 -23.38
N TYR A 322 -4.47 12.27 -22.67
CA TYR A 322 -3.96 10.99 -22.20
C TYR A 322 -4.83 10.40 -21.09
N ASN A 323 -5.27 11.23 -20.13
CA ASN A 323 -6.21 10.82 -19.08
C ASN A 323 -7.51 10.27 -19.67
N ASP A 324 -8.16 11.00 -20.60
CA ASP A 324 -9.37 10.58 -21.30
C ASP A 324 -9.17 9.25 -22.05
N TYR A 325 -8.00 9.07 -22.67
CA TYR A 325 -7.65 7.81 -23.35
C TYR A 325 -7.54 6.64 -22.35
N CYS A 326 -6.82 6.83 -21.25
CA CYS A 326 -6.69 5.83 -20.19
C CYS A 326 -8.07 5.46 -19.61
N ILE A 327 -8.91 6.46 -19.33
CA ILE A 327 -10.30 6.26 -18.89
C ILE A 327 -11.05 5.40 -19.90
N GLY A 328 -10.97 5.75 -21.19
CA GLY A 328 -11.61 4.98 -22.25
C GLY A 328 -11.17 3.51 -22.27
N LYS A 329 -9.87 3.24 -22.12
CA LYS A 329 -9.33 1.87 -22.06
C LYS A 329 -9.81 1.10 -20.83
N ILE A 330 -9.83 1.75 -19.66
CA ILE A 330 -10.36 1.15 -18.43
C ILE A 330 -11.84 0.83 -18.59
N VAL A 331 -12.64 1.79 -19.07
CA VAL A 331 -14.08 1.61 -19.30
C VAL A 331 -14.34 0.47 -20.28
N GLU A 332 -13.58 0.34 -21.35
CA GLU A 332 -13.71 -0.75 -22.33
C GLU A 332 -13.33 -2.12 -21.72
N ALA A 333 -12.27 -2.17 -20.90
CA ALA A 333 -11.75 -3.40 -20.30
C ALA A 333 -12.52 -3.87 -19.05
N LEU A 334 -13.22 -2.96 -18.34
CA LEU A 334 -13.91 -3.24 -17.07
C LEU A 334 -14.86 -4.44 -17.11
N PRO A 335 -15.71 -4.62 -18.15
CA PRO A 335 -16.60 -5.79 -18.24
C PRO A 335 -15.83 -7.11 -18.32
N GLN A 336 -14.73 -7.16 -19.08
CA GLN A 336 -13.90 -8.36 -19.18
C GLN A 336 -13.18 -8.66 -17.86
N ALA A 337 -12.65 -7.62 -17.20
CA ALA A 337 -12.05 -7.76 -15.88
C ALA A 337 -13.07 -8.25 -14.84
N HIS A 338 -14.32 -7.78 -14.92
CA HIS A 338 -15.43 -8.22 -14.07
C HIS A 338 -15.78 -9.68 -14.30
N GLU A 339 -15.84 -10.16 -15.54
CA GLU A 339 -16.04 -11.58 -15.85
C GLU A 339 -14.92 -12.46 -15.26
N ALA A 340 -13.67 -12.02 -15.40
CA ALA A 340 -12.52 -12.71 -14.81
C ALA A 340 -12.58 -12.73 -13.28
N TYR A 341 -12.97 -11.61 -12.65
CA TYR A 341 -13.22 -11.52 -11.21
C TYR A 341 -14.31 -12.49 -10.75
N LEU A 342 -15.45 -12.55 -11.44
CA LEU A 342 -16.54 -13.47 -11.09
C LEU A 342 -16.12 -14.93 -11.23
N TYR A 343 -15.35 -15.26 -12.27
CA TYR A 343 -14.77 -16.58 -12.43
C TYR A 343 -13.86 -16.93 -11.23
N LYS A 344 -12.92 -16.06 -10.88
CA LYS A 344 -12.03 -16.28 -9.73
C LYS A 344 -12.81 -16.44 -8.42
N THR A 345 -13.81 -15.58 -8.20
CA THR A 345 -14.68 -15.61 -7.00
C THR A 345 -15.42 -16.94 -6.90
N LYS A 346 -16.07 -17.38 -7.99
CA LYS A 346 -16.82 -18.64 -8.05
C LYS A 346 -15.95 -19.87 -7.78
N HIS A 347 -14.69 -19.82 -8.17
CA HIS A 347 -13.74 -20.93 -8.04
C HIS A 347 -12.78 -20.81 -6.85
N GLY A 348 -12.88 -19.74 -6.05
CA GLY A 348 -11.98 -19.49 -4.92
C GLY A 348 -10.50 -19.32 -5.32
N LEU A 349 -10.26 -18.69 -6.47
CA LEU A 349 -8.93 -18.55 -7.10
C LEU A 349 -8.27 -17.19 -6.85
N HIS A 350 -8.84 -16.36 -5.97
CA HIS A 350 -8.17 -15.13 -5.58
C HIS A 350 -6.91 -15.48 -4.79
N GLU A 351 -5.79 -14.88 -5.18
CA GLU A 351 -4.58 -14.95 -4.39
C GLU A 351 -4.86 -14.25 -3.07
N LYS A 352 -4.58 -14.94 -1.96
CA LYS A 352 -4.65 -14.30 -0.65
C LYS A 352 -3.47 -13.34 -0.57
N GLU A 353 -3.70 -12.12 -0.08
CA GLU A 353 -2.59 -11.24 0.25
C GLU A 353 -1.59 -12.00 1.14
N LYS A 354 -0.30 -11.85 0.83
CA LYS A 354 0.81 -12.47 1.56
C LYS A 354 0.93 -11.81 2.93
N ARG A 355 0.01 -12.18 3.85
CA ARG A 355 -0.08 -11.79 5.26
C ARG A 355 -0.42 -10.30 5.45
N ASN A 356 -1.67 -10.01 5.81
CA ASN A 356 -2.04 -8.70 6.34
C ASN A 356 -1.18 -8.43 7.60
N PRO A 357 -0.28 -7.42 7.57
CA PRO A 357 0.67 -7.15 8.65
C PRO A 357 -0.02 -6.73 9.95
N PHE A 358 -1.29 -6.36 9.88
CA PHE A 358 -2.12 -5.93 11.01
C PHE A 358 -2.85 -7.10 11.69
N LEU A 359 -2.78 -8.34 11.20
CA LEU A 359 -3.47 -9.48 11.84
C LEU A 359 -3.14 -9.63 13.32
N ASN A 360 -1.87 -9.46 13.70
CA ASN A 360 -1.47 -9.52 15.11
C ASN A 360 -2.09 -8.37 15.93
N MET A 361 -2.18 -7.18 15.34
CA MET A 361 -2.78 -6.01 15.99
C MET A 361 -4.28 -6.23 16.21
N ILE A 362 -4.99 -6.77 15.22
CA ILE A 362 -6.42 -7.06 15.30
C ILE A 362 -6.73 -8.11 16.38
N GLU A 363 -5.92 -9.16 16.48
CA GLU A 363 -6.07 -10.14 17.56
C GLU A 363 -5.81 -9.53 18.95
N GLU A 364 -4.86 -8.60 19.04
CA GLU A 364 -4.61 -7.83 20.27
C GLU A 364 -5.80 -6.91 20.60
N ASP A 365 -6.37 -6.23 19.62
CA ASP A 365 -7.52 -5.34 19.80
C ASP A 365 -8.77 -6.13 20.22
N LYS A 366 -9.06 -7.26 19.57
CA LYS A 366 -10.10 -8.23 19.99
C LYS A 366 -9.93 -8.67 21.44
N LYS A 367 -8.69 -9.01 21.83
CA LYS A 367 -8.38 -9.39 23.21
C LYS A 367 -8.64 -8.25 24.19
N MET A 368 -8.25 -7.03 23.84
CA MET A 368 -8.46 -5.83 24.66
C MET A 368 -9.96 -5.55 24.86
N ILE A 369 -10.77 -5.67 23.81
CA ILE A 369 -12.23 -5.52 23.89
C ILE A 369 -12.81 -6.56 24.85
N LEU A 370 -12.45 -7.83 24.69
CA LEU A 370 -12.94 -8.92 25.54
C LEU A 370 -12.49 -8.78 27.01
N GLU A 371 -11.27 -8.28 27.26
CA GLU A 371 -10.80 -7.96 28.61
C GLU A 371 -11.58 -6.79 29.22
N GLY A 372 -11.81 -5.74 28.44
CA GLY A 372 -12.63 -4.59 28.85
C GLY A 372 -14.05 -4.98 29.24
N ARG A 373 -14.68 -5.90 28.50
CA ARG A 373 -16.01 -6.45 28.84
C ARG A 373 -16.02 -7.15 30.18
N VAL A 374 -15.03 -8.03 30.43
CA VAL A 374 -14.89 -8.72 31.73
C VAL A 374 -14.67 -7.73 32.87
N LEU A 375 -13.85 -6.69 32.65
CA LEU A 375 -13.65 -5.61 33.63
C LEU A 375 -14.94 -4.82 33.89
N ASN A 376 -15.82 -4.69 32.90
CA ASN A 376 -17.14 -4.07 33.04
C ASN A 376 -18.20 -5.02 33.65
N GLY A 377 -17.84 -6.26 34.01
CA GLY A 377 -18.77 -7.26 34.57
C GLY A 377 -19.65 -7.95 33.52
N GLU A 378 -19.32 -7.85 32.25
CA GLU A 378 -20.05 -8.46 31.14
C GLU A 378 -19.44 -9.81 30.70
N PRO A 379 -20.20 -10.66 29.98
CA PRO A 379 -19.66 -11.89 29.38
C PRO A 379 -18.50 -11.62 28.42
N ARG A 380 -17.55 -12.58 28.38
CA ARG A 380 -16.40 -12.55 27.47
C ARG A 380 -16.81 -13.05 26.07
N ASP A 381 -17.59 -12.24 25.36
CA ASP A 381 -18.05 -12.48 23.99
C ASP A 381 -18.14 -11.16 23.19
N PHE A 382 -18.47 -11.24 21.89
CA PHE A 382 -18.69 -10.08 21.01
C PHE A 382 -20.18 -9.73 20.84
N ASN A 383 -21.01 -10.10 21.82
CA ASN A 383 -22.43 -9.76 21.82
C ASN A 383 -22.64 -8.36 22.40
N PHE A 384 -22.48 -7.34 21.57
CA PHE A 384 -22.63 -5.93 21.92
C PHE A 384 -24.06 -5.52 22.26
#